data_AF-Q8CYD1-F1
#
_entry.id   AF-Q8CYD1-F1
#
_cell.length_a   1.000
_cell.length_b   1.000
_cell.length_c   1.000
_cell.angle_alpha   90.00
_cell.angle_beta   90.00
_cell.angle_gamma   90.00
#
_symmetry.space_group_name_H-M   'P 1'
#
loop_
_entity.id
_entity.type
_entity.pdbx_description
1 polymer ?
#
loop_
_entity_poly.entity_id
_entity_poly.type
_entity_poly.pdbx_seq_one_letter_code
_entity_poly.pdbx_strand_id
1 'polypeptide(L)'
;MYYSSFNILYYRLPTFAFIFAKLSEKKLEYMMLGDCVMLVNEMEITDHRVDNLFEKGKNEIKDPIGTNSVLNKKIILQKIRKLSNQPSGYWIGSLDERFLDHAIINQIDVTSEQIVLMSDGFYEFYQNNQNKTFEELIKMRFNSSAIDPIYGKKDDASIVVIDV
;
A
#
# COMPACT_ATOMS: atom_id res chain seq x y z
N MET A 1 33.67 -4.73 4.04
CA MET A 1 33.82 -3.29 3.71
C MET A 1 32.61 -2.59 4.31
N TYR A 2 32.72 -2.12 5.56
CA TYR A 2 31.63 -1.42 6.24
C TYR A 2 31.64 0.04 5.76
N TYR A 3 30.57 0.47 5.09
CA TYR A 3 30.35 1.89 4.82
C TYR A 3 30.10 2.59 6.16
N SER A 4 31.11 3.29 6.64
CA SER A 4 31.03 4.18 7.78
C SER A 4 30.06 5.34 7.47
N SER A 5 28.94 5.36 8.19
CA SER A 5 28.16 6.53 8.61
C SER A 5 27.89 7.62 7.56
N PHE A 6 27.14 7.28 6.51
CA PHE A 6 26.17 8.25 5.99
C PHE A 6 24.95 8.19 6.92
N ASN A 7 24.60 9.31 7.57
CA ASN A 7 23.29 9.46 8.20
C ASN A 7 22.24 9.58 7.08
N ILE A 8 21.93 8.44 6.45
CA ILE A 8 20.92 8.37 5.40
C ILE A 8 19.56 8.60 6.06
N LEU A 9 18.94 9.72 5.74
CA LEU A 9 17.57 10.01 6.15
C LEU A 9 16.62 9.23 5.24
N TYR A 10 16.46 7.92 5.49
CA TYR A 10 15.66 7.02 4.64
C TYR A 10 14.25 7.52 4.37
N TYR A 11 13.62 8.22 5.31
CA TYR A 11 12.29 8.83 5.11
C TYR A 11 12.22 9.85 3.96
N ARG A 12 13.37 10.41 3.54
CA ARG A 12 13.51 11.34 2.42
C ARG A 12 13.75 10.62 1.08
N LEU A 13 14.02 9.32 1.11
CA LEU A 13 14.23 8.49 -0.07
C LEU A 13 12.92 7.81 -0.48
N PRO A 14 12.82 7.28 -1.71
CA PRO A 14 11.66 6.52 -2.15
C PRO A 14 11.34 5.34 -1.22
N THR A 15 10.05 5.05 -1.11
CA THR A 15 9.48 3.92 -0.36
C THR A 15 8.54 3.16 -1.27
N PHE A 16 8.28 1.89 -1.00
CA PHE A 16 7.36 1.07 -1.77
C PHE A 16 6.61 0.08 -0.87
N ALA A 17 5.33 -0.14 -1.17
CA ALA A 17 4.59 -1.29 -0.68
C ALA A 17 4.73 -2.43 -1.69
N PHE A 18 4.65 -3.68 -1.23
CA PHE A 18 4.77 -4.83 -2.13
C PHE A 18 4.01 -6.05 -1.61
N ILE A 19 3.65 -6.90 -2.57
CA ILE A 19 3.30 -8.30 -2.36
C ILE A 19 4.17 -9.11 -3.33
N PHE A 20 4.93 -10.06 -2.80
CA PHE A 20 5.51 -11.14 -3.57
C PHE A 20 4.73 -12.41 -3.25
N ALA A 21 4.29 -13.10 -4.28
CA ALA A 21 3.53 -14.33 -4.12
C ALA A 21 4.05 -15.39 -5.10
N LYS A 22 4.07 -16.64 -4.63
CA LYS A 22 4.42 -17.82 -5.40
C LYS A 22 3.30 -18.84 -5.25
N LEU A 23 2.65 -19.15 -6.37
CA LEU A 23 1.65 -20.21 -6.45
C LEU A 23 2.34 -21.51 -6.90
N SER A 24 2.07 -22.61 -6.21
CA SER A 24 2.50 -23.96 -6.58
C SER A 24 1.34 -24.91 -6.36
N GLU A 25 0.77 -25.41 -7.46
CA GLU A 25 -0.52 -26.12 -7.48
C GLU A 25 -1.62 -25.27 -6.81
N LYS A 26 -2.17 -25.70 -5.68
CA LYS A 26 -3.14 -24.95 -4.88
C LYS A 26 -2.52 -24.38 -3.59
N LYS A 27 -1.21 -24.17 -3.53
CA LYS A 27 -0.55 -23.56 -2.38
C LYS A 27 0.07 -22.21 -2.75
N LEU A 28 -0.35 -21.15 -2.06
CA LEU A 28 0.16 -19.79 -2.24
C LEU A 28 1.08 -19.42 -1.08
N GLU A 29 2.37 -19.22 -1.36
CA GLU A 29 3.35 -18.65 -0.44
C GLU A 29 3.46 -17.15 -0.72
N TYR A 30 3.39 -16.29 0.29
CA TYR A 30 3.46 -14.85 0.07
C TYR A 30 4.29 -14.12 1.12
N MET A 31 4.88 -13.00 0.68
CA MET A 31 5.58 -12.02 1.49
C MET A 31 5.01 -10.65 1.15
N MET A 32 4.61 -9.87 2.14
CA MET A 32 4.07 -8.53 1.91
C MET A 32 4.48 -7.52 2.97
N LEU A 33 4.48 -6.25 2.58
CA LEU A 33 4.69 -5.14 3.48
C LEU A 33 4.03 -3.88 2.91
N GLY A 34 3.31 -3.14 3.76
CA GLY A 34 2.52 -1.98 3.35
C GLY A 34 1.11 -2.32 2.86
N ASP A 35 0.41 -1.30 2.39
CA ASP A 35 -1.03 -1.24 2.12
C ASP A 35 -1.49 -1.86 0.79
N CYS A 36 -0.68 -2.73 0.18
CA CYS A 36 -1.17 -3.55 -0.93
C CYS A 36 -2.17 -4.60 -0.42
N VAL A 37 -3.15 -4.96 -1.26
CA VAL A 37 -4.23 -5.87 -0.92
C VAL A 37 -4.17 -7.13 -1.78
N MET A 38 -4.34 -8.29 -1.14
CA MET A 38 -4.54 -9.58 -1.80
C MET A 38 -5.93 -10.13 -1.49
N LEU A 39 -6.70 -10.47 -2.53
CA LEU A 39 -7.95 -11.21 -2.42
C LEU A 39 -7.71 -12.68 -2.79
N VAL A 40 -8.03 -13.58 -1.88
CA VAL A 40 -7.90 -15.04 -2.06
C VAL A 40 -8.88 -15.76 -1.15
N ASN A 41 -9.57 -16.80 -1.63
CA ASN A 41 -10.55 -17.58 -0.85
C ASN A 41 -11.64 -16.73 -0.16
N GLU A 42 -12.19 -15.72 -0.83
CA GLU A 42 -13.13 -14.74 -0.23
C GLU A 42 -12.56 -13.94 0.96
N MET A 43 -11.24 -13.99 1.17
CA MET A 43 -10.55 -13.23 2.20
C MET A 43 -9.77 -12.08 1.60
N GLU A 44 -9.74 -10.99 2.35
CA GLU A 44 -8.88 -9.85 2.11
C GLU A 44 -7.67 -9.91 3.04
N ILE A 45 -6.48 -9.84 2.46
CA ILE A 45 -5.21 -9.87 3.18
C ILE A 45 -4.45 -8.59 2.87
N THR A 46 -4.15 -7.81 3.91
CA THR A 46 -3.38 -6.56 3.85
C THR A 46 -2.55 -6.35 5.12
N ASP A 47 -1.54 -5.47 5.06
CA ASP A 47 -0.73 -5.09 6.22
C ASP A 47 -1.39 -3.98 7.04
N HIS A 48 -2.35 -4.35 7.89
CA HIS A 48 -3.06 -3.40 8.76
C HIS A 48 -2.18 -2.63 9.76
N ARG A 49 -0.88 -2.98 9.89
CA ARG A 49 0.03 -2.27 10.82
C ARG A 49 0.28 -0.83 10.39
N VAL A 50 0.03 -0.48 9.13
CA VAL A 50 0.25 0.88 8.61
C VAL A 50 -0.99 1.78 8.74
N ASP A 51 -2.19 1.21 8.86
CA ASP A 51 -3.48 1.89 8.82
C ASP A 51 -3.57 3.05 9.81
N ASN A 52 -3.24 2.80 11.08
CA ASN A 52 -3.39 3.77 12.16
C ASN A 52 -2.59 5.07 11.92
N LEU A 53 -1.40 4.98 11.33
CA LEU A 53 -0.57 6.16 11.09
C LEU A 53 -1.04 6.93 9.85
N PHE A 54 -1.47 6.21 8.81
CA PHE A 54 -2.05 6.85 7.63
C PHE A 54 -3.36 7.55 7.96
N GLU A 55 -4.27 6.91 8.71
CA GLU A 55 -5.54 7.51 9.11
C GLU A 55 -5.34 8.73 10.02
N LYS A 56 -4.39 8.70 10.95
CA LYS A 56 -4.00 9.91 11.72
C LYS A 56 -3.57 11.04 10.79
N GLY A 57 -2.75 10.73 9.79
CA GLY A 57 -2.33 11.69 8.77
C GLY A 57 -3.47 12.28 7.95
N LYS A 58 -4.35 11.43 7.44
CA LYS A 58 -5.53 11.84 6.68
C LYS A 58 -6.45 12.71 7.53
N ASN A 59 -6.62 12.39 8.81
CA ASN A 59 -7.43 13.18 9.74
C ASN A 59 -6.81 14.55 10.04
N GLU A 60 -5.49 14.63 10.27
CA GLU A 60 -4.78 15.90 10.42
C GLU A 60 -4.90 16.79 9.17
N ILE A 61 -4.95 16.18 7.98
CA ILE A 61 -5.14 16.91 6.71
C ILE A 61 -6.58 17.38 6.52
N LYS A 62 -7.56 16.60 7.00
CA LYS A 62 -9.00 16.92 6.89
C LYS A 62 -9.46 17.96 7.92
N ASP A 63 -8.72 18.17 9.01
CA ASP A 63 -9.08 19.13 10.05
C ASP A 63 -9.18 20.57 9.48
N PRO A 64 -10.37 21.19 9.45
CA PRO A 64 -10.59 22.53 8.91
C PRO A 64 -9.78 23.63 9.61
N ILE A 65 -9.37 23.39 10.87
CA ILE A 65 -8.64 24.35 11.70
C ILE A 65 -7.17 24.46 11.23
N GLY A 66 -6.65 23.41 10.59
CA GLY A 66 -5.29 23.34 10.05
C GLY A 66 -5.23 23.75 8.57
N THR A 67 -5.40 25.04 8.27
CA THR A 67 -5.15 25.71 6.97
C THR A 67 -4.90 24.79 5.77
N ASN A 68 -5.87 24.77 4.84
CA ASN A 68 -5.98 23.97 3.60
C ASN A 68 -4.85 24.19 2.56
N SER A 69 -3.68 24.69 2.97
CA SER A 69 -2.54 24.92 2.09
C SER A 69 -1.85 23.60 1.75
N VAL A 70 -1.50 23.45 0.46
CA VAL A 70 -0.68 22.32 -0.05
C VAL A 70 0.61 22.14 0.77
N LEU A 71 1.17 23.25 1.30
CA LEU A 71 2.36 23.23 2.13
C LEU A 71 2.13 22.47 3.46
N ASN A 72 0.99 22.68 4.11
CA ASN A 72 0.66 21.98 5.36
C ASN A 72 0.46 20.49 5.14
N LYS A 73 -0.22 20.09 4.06
CA LYS A 73 -0.39 18.68 3.68
C LYS A 73 0.97 17.99 3.53
N LYS A 74 1.89 18.61 2.79
CA LYS A 74 3.25 18.08 2.60
C LYS A 74 4.00 17.94 3.92
N ILE A 75 3.87 18.91 4.83
CA ILE A 75 4.51 18.85 6.16
C ILE A 75 3.97 17.69 6.98
N ILE A 76 2.65 17.48 7.01
CA ILE A 76 2.00 16.36 7.72
C ILE A 76 2.48 15.02 7.16
N LEU A 77 2.42 14.84 5.84
CA LEU A 77 2.89 13.62 5.19
C LEU A 77 4.39 13.37 5.44
N GLN A 78 5.21 14.42 5.46
CA GLN A 78 6.62 14.28 5.81
C GLN A 78 6.85 13.90 7.28
N LYS A 79 6.02 14.37 8.21
CA LYS A 79 6.09 13.94 9.62
C LYS A 79 5.80 12.45 9.75
N ILE A 80 4.78 11.95 9.04
CA ILE A 80 4.45 10.52 9.03
C ILE A 80 5.60 9.72 8.42
N ARG A 81 6.13 10.15 7.27
CA ARG A 81 7.28 9.49 6.64
C ARG A 81 8.48 9.39 7.58
N LYS A 82 8.73 10.37 8.46
CA LYS A 82 9.83 10.28 9.44
C LYS A 82 9.70 9.08 10.40
N LEU A 83 8.51 8.52 10.53
CA LEU A 83 8.24 7.32 11.32
C LEU A 83 8.48 6.02 10.52
N SER A 84 8.73 6.07 9.21
CA SER A 84 9.03 4.88 8.42
C SER A 84 10.29 4.17 8.92
N ASN A 85 10.23 2.86 9.05
CA ASN A 85 11.31 1.97 9.48
C ASN A 85 11.93 2.40 10.82
N GLN A 86 11.05 2.84 11.73
CA GLN A 86 11.37 3.12 13.13
C GLN A 86 10.52 2.22 14.03
N PRO A 87 11.04 1.76 15.19
CA PRO A 87 10.27 0.92 16.12
C PRO A 87 8.95 1.52 16.60
N SER A 88 8.86 2.85 16.71
CA SER A 88 7.64 3.57 17.11
C SER A 88 6.73 3.97 15.94
N GLY A 89 7.06 3.53 14.73
CA GLY A 89 6.40 3.93 13.50
C GLY A 89 5.82 2.74 12.76
N TYR A 90 6.11 2.66 11.46
CA TYR A 90 5.65 1.57 10.59
C TYR A 90 6.77 1.08 9.70
N TRP A 91 6.66 -0.17 9.24
CA TRP A 91 7.63 -0.78 8.35
C TRP A 91 7.15 -0.68 6.90
N ILE A 92 8.06 -0.31 6.01
CA ILE A 92 7.77 -0.14 4.59
C ILE A 92 9.03 -0.41 3.75
N GLY A 93 8.84 -0.92 2.54
CA GLY A 93 9.95 -1.13 1.60
C GLY A 93 10.70 0.17 1.36
N SER A 94 12.02 0.13 1.48
CA SER A 94 12.90 1.29 1.26
C SER A 94 14.33 0.82 0.99
N LEU A 95 15.30 1.74 0.95
CA LEU A 95 16.73 1.37 0.92
C LEU A 95 17.28 0.94 2.29
N ASP A 96 16.46 0.98 3.34
CA ASP A 96 16.78 0.47 4.66
C ASP A 96 16.37 -0.99 4.79
N GLU A 97 17.30 -1.92 4.50
CA GLU A 97 17.05 -3.37 4.41
C GLU A 97 16.38 -3.99 5.66
N ARG A 98 16.44 -3.32 6.82
CA ARG A 98 15.75 -3.73 8.05
C ARG A 98 14.25 -3.94 7.86
N PHE A 99 13.64 -3.31 6.85
CA PHE A 99 12.21 -3.55 6.54
C PHE A 99 11.91 -5.03 6.26
N LEU A 100 12.87 -5.79 5.74
CA LEU A 100 12.69 -7.21 5.37
C LEU A 100 12.37 -8.07 6.59
N ASP A 101 12.98 -7.77 7.74
CA ASP A 101 12.75 -8.48 9.01
C ASP A 101 11.32 -8.28 9.55
N HIS A 102 10.58 -7.32 8.99
CA HIS A 102 9.23 -6.95 9.40
C HIS A 102 8.15 -7.29 8.36
N ALA A 103 8.52 -7.88 7.23
CA ALA A 103 7.55 -8.33 6.25
C ALA A 103 6.65 -9.44 6.81
N ILE A 104 5.38 -9.44 6.40
CA ILE A 104 4.45 -10.53 6.69
C ILE A 104 4.78 -11.65 5.71
N ILE A 105 5.22 -12.80 6.23
CA ILE A 105 5.51 -14.00 5.45
C ILE A 105 4.53 -15.09 5.89
N ASN A 106 3.77 -15.64 4.96
CA ASN A 106 2.81 -16.69 5.27
C ASN A 106 2.51 -17.57 4.05
N GLN A 107 1.66 -18.58 4.25
CA GLN A 107 1.17 -19.46 3.20
C GLN A 107 -0.32 -19.75 3.39
N ILE A 108 -1.03 -20.01 2.30
CA ILE A 108 -2.43 -20.38 2.30
C ILE A 108 -2.74 -21.40 1.19
N ASP A 109 -3.60 -22.36 1.48
CA ASP A 109 -4.15 -23.25 0.45
C ASP A 109 -5.25 -22.52 -0.32
N VAL A 110 -5.17 -22.48 -1.65
CA VAL A 110 -6.05 -21.74 -2.55
C VAL A 110 -7.22 -22.62 -2.96
N THR A 111 -8.42 -22.16 -2.61
CA THR A 111 -9.70 -22.77 -2.95
C THR A 111 -10.54 -21.91 -3.88
N SER A 112 -10.22 -20.62 -4.03
CA SER A 112 -10.87 -19.73 -5.01
C SER A 112 -10.38 -19.99 -6.44
N GLU A 113 -11.23 -19.64 -7.41
CA GLU A 113 -10.90 -19.69 -8.84
C GLU A 113 -9.92 -18.58 -9.26
N GLN A 114 -9.83 -17.52 -8.45
CA GLN A 114 -8.97 -16.38 -8.71
C GLN A 114 -8.19 -15.96 -7.46
N ILE A 115 -6.99 -15.42 -7.70
CA ILE A 115 -6.20 -14.63 -6.75
C ILE A 115 -6.03 -13.24 -7.35
N VAL A 116 -6.26 -12.20 -6.55
CA VAL A 116 -6.14 -10.81 -7.01
C VAL A 116 -5.18 -10.07 -6.13
N LEU A 117 -4.16 -9.45 -6.72
CA LEU A 117 -3.22 -8.55 -6.05
C LEU A 117 -3.47 -7.13 -6.53
N MET A 118 -3.48 -6.15 -5.65
CA MET A 118 -3.71 -4.77 -6.04
C MET A 118 -3.01 -3.77 -5.11
N SER A 119 -2.69 -2.60 -5.63
CA SER A 119 -2.31 -1.45 -4.79
C SER A 119 -3.55 -0.85 -4.13
N ASP A 120 -3.34 -0.10 -3.05
CA ASP A 120 -4.37 0.70 -2.38
C ASP A 120 -5.15 1.60 -3.35
N GLY A 121 -4.45 2.24 -4.30
CA GLY A 121 -5.05 3.10 -5.31
C GLY A 121 -6.02 2.40 -6.28
N PHE A 122 -5.91 1.07 -6.46
CA PHE A 122 -6.92 0.27 -7.15
C PHE A 122 -7.97 -0.30 -6.19
N TYR A 123 -7.56 -0.69 -4.98
CA TYR A 123 -8.45 -1.25 -3.97
C TYR A 123 -9.57 -0.27 -3.57
N GLU A 124 -9.25 1.01 -3.33
CA GLU A 124 -10.28 2.03 -3.07
C GLU A 124 -11.29 2.13 -4.23
N PHE A 125 -10.80 2.01 -5.47
CA PHE A 125 -11.66 2.02 -6.65
C PHE A 125 -12.55 0.77 -6.72
N TYR A 126 -12.01 -0.40 -6.38
CA TYR A 126 -12.74 -1.67 -6.29
C TYR A 126 -13.83 -1.63 -5.21
N GLN A 127 -13.53 -1.15 -4.00
CA GLN A 127 -14.50 -1.04 -2.90
C GLN A 127 -15.73 -0.23 -3.28
N ASN A 128 -15.56 0.84 -4.08
CA ASN A 128 -16.65 1.69 -4.53
C ASN A 128 -17.46 1.11 -5.70
N ASN A 129 -17.04 -0.01 -6.29
CA ASN A 129 -17.62 -0.58 -7.52
C ASN A 129 -17.70 -2.12 -7.46
N GLN A 130 -17.99 -2.71 -6.30
CA GLN A 130 -18.00 -4.17 -6.09
C GLN A 130 -18.99 -4.96 -6.97
N ASN A 131 -19.96 -4.28 -7.59
CA ASN A 131 -20.92 -4.87 -8.52
C ASN A 131 -20.39 -5.03 -9.96
N LYS A 132 -19.10 -4.78 -10.19
CA LYS A 132 -18.43 -4.80 -11.50
C LYS A 132 -17.38 -5.90 -11.55
N THR A 133 -17.18 -6.48 -12.73
CA THR A 133 -16.08 -7.44 -12.93
C THR A 133 -14.73 -6.72 -12.90
N PHE A 134 -13.63 -7.44 -12.62
CA PHE A 134 -12.29 -6.83 -12.68
C PHE A 134 -11.96 -6.26 -14.06
N GLU A 135 -12.45 -6.88 -15.14
CA GLU A 135 -12.27 -6.34 -16.49
C GLU A 135 -12.99 -4.98 -16.68
N GLU A 136 -14.22 -4.86 -16.19
CA GLU A 136 -14.96 -3.58 -16.18
C GLU A 136 -14.23 -2.54 -15.33
N LEU A 137 -13.76 -2.92 -14.15
CA LEU A 137 -13.05 -2.02 -13.23
C LEU A 137 -11.74 -1.50 -13.83
N ILE A 138 -10.95 -2.37 -14.48
CA ILE A 138 -9.72 -1.98 -15.16
C ILE A 138 -10.02 -0.94 -16.25
N LYS A 139 -11.05 -1.18 -17.09
CA LYS A 139 -11.47 -0.23 -18.13
C LYS A 139 -11.94 1.09 -17.53
N MET A 140 -12.76 1.04 -16.48
CA MET A 140 -13.26 2.25 -15.81
C MET A 140 -12.13 3.05 -15.15
N ARG A 141 -11.19 2.40 -14.45
CA ARG A 141 -10.05 3.06 -13.81
C ARG A 141 -9.10 3.66 -14.85
N PHE A 142 -8.87 2.97 -15.97
CA PHE A 142 -8.06 3.47 -17.07
C PHE A 142 -8.64 4.78 -17.63
N ASN A 143 -9.96 4.81 -17.87
CA ASN A 143 -10.67 5.98 -18.42
C ASN A 143 -10.97 7.08 -17.38
N SER A 144 -10.83 6.79 -16.09
CA SER A 144 -11.12 7.75 -15.02
C SER A 144 -10.11 8.91 -15.00
N SER A 145 -10.61 10.13 -14.86
CA SER A 145 -9.84 11.34 -14.60
C SER A 145 -9.91 11.79 -13.13
N ALA A 146 -10.43 10.93 -12.23
CA ALA A 146 -10.58 11.24 -10.82
C ALA A 146 -9.22 11.60 -10.18
N ILE A 147 -9.21 12.72 -9.47
CA ILE A 147 -8.06 13.25 -8.76
C ILE A 147 -8.23 12.92 -7.28
N ASP A 148 -7.20 12.35 -6.67
CA ASP A 148 -7.18 12.15 -5.23
C ASP A 148 -7.19 13.51 -4.50
N PRO A 149 -8.15 13.77 -3.59
CA PRO A 149 -8.30 15.08 -2.94
C PRO A 149 -7.18 15.42 -1.95
N ILE A 150 -6.43 14.42 -1.48
CA ILE A 150 -5.30 14.56 -0.57
C ILE A 150 -4.04 14.92 -1.37
N TYR A 151 -3.76 14.17 -2.44
CA TYR A 151 -2.53 14.29 -3.24
C TYR A 151 -2.63 15.31 -4.38
N GLY A 152 -3.85 15.63 -4.85
CA GLY A 152 -4.07 16.56 -5.95
C GLY A 152 -3.67 16.03 -7.33
N LYS A 153 -3.45 14.71 -7.45
CA LYS A 153 -3.20 14.00 -8.72
C LYS A 153 -4.00 12.69 -8.76
N LYS A 154 -4.12 12.09 -9.95
CA LYS A 154 -4.60 10.70 -10.07
C LYS A 154 -3.59 9.79 -9.38
N ASP A 155 -4.07 8.93 -8.50
CA ASP A 155 -3.21 7.98 -7.79
C ASP A 155 -2.83 6.80 -8.70
N ASP A 156 -1.63 6.27 -8.47
CA ASP A 156 -1.13 5.12 -9.21
C ASP A 156 -1.93 3.87 -8.79
N ALA A 157 -2.42 3.11 -9.75
CA ALA A 157 -3.29 1.96 -9.50
C ALA A 157 -2.77 0.76 -10.26
N SER A 158 -2.42 -0.30 -9.53
CA SER A 158 -1.93 -1.56 -10.09
C SER A 158 -2.84 -2.70 -9.65
N ILE A 159 -3.07 -3.65 -10.56
CA ILE A 159 -3.81 -4.88 -10.30
C ILE A 159 -3.19 -6.04 -11.08
N VAL A 160 -3.16 -7.21 -10.48
CA VAL A 160 -2.83 -8.50 -11.11
C VAL A 160 -3.94 -9.48 -10.75
N VAL A 161 -4.59 -10.05 -11.77
CA VAL A 161 -5.59 -11.11 -11.61
C VAL A 161 -4.97 -12.41 -12.10
N ILE A 162 -5.04 -13.46 -11.28
CA ILE A 162 -4.50 -14.78 -11.56
C ILE A 162 -5.64 -15.78 -11.50
N ASP A 163 -5.93 -16.45 -12.61
CA ASP A 163 -6.87 -17.58 -12.66
C ASP A 163 -6.14 -18.86 -12.20
N VAL A 164 -6.79 -19.68 -11.35
CA VAL A 164 -6.18 -20.80 -10.60
C VAL A 164 -6.73 -22.17 -10.99
#